data_AF-A0A8D8CB04-F1
#
_entry.id   AF-A0A8D8CB04-F1
#
_cell.length_a   1.000
_cell.length_b   1.000
_cell.length_c   1.000
_cell.angle_alpha   90.00
_cell.angle_beta   90.00
_cell.angle_gamma   90.00
#
_symmetry.space_group_name_H-M   'P 1'
#
loop_
_entity.id
_entity.type
_entity.pdbx_description
1 polymer ?
#
loop_
_entity_poly.entity_id
_entity_poly.type
_entity_poly.pdbx_seq_one_letter_code
_entity_poly.pdbx_strand_id
1 'polypeptide(L)'
;LHILSVGNNSRFEFIFTNLTANNTKHFSTIFDIYRLYQASFLYRELKLRSAIVSGGQLMVLAQEQVFNTISGVWNLSSDQGNLGIFILSNVRLVWFAEMNNSFNISLPYMQIANVRIRESKYGPALVIQTLE
;
A
#
# COMPACT_ATOMS: atom_id res chain seq x y z
N LEU A 1 24.64 4.18 -18.31
CA LEU A 1 23.39 4.41 -17.56
C LEU A 1 23.60 5.62 -16.66
N HIS A 2 22.68 6.57 -16.68
CA HIS A 2 22.72 7.76 -15.83
C HIS A 2 21.53 7.69 -14.86
N ILE A 3 21.79 7.75 -13.56
CA ILE A 3 20.78 7.68 -12.50
C ILE A 3 20.82 8.97 -11.67
N LEU A 4 19.66 9.60 -11.52
CA LEU A 4 19.42 10.71 -10.60
C LEU A 4 18.56 10.20 -9.45
N SER A 5 18.99 10.41 -8.22
CA SER A 5 18.23 10.04 -7.02
C SER A 5 18.10 11.20 -6.05
N VAL A 6 17.00 11.24 -5.31
CA VAL A 6 16.74 12.22 -4.26
C VAL A 6 16.52 11.47 -2.94
N GLY A 7 17.22 11.86 -1.89
CA GLY A 7 17.06 11.31 -0.55
C GLY A 7 17.50 12.34 0.50
N ASN A 8 16.75 12.45 1.61
CA ASN A 8 17.02 13.38 2.71
C ASN A 8 17.38 14.81 2.24
N ASN A 9 16.51 15.41 1.41
CA ASN A 9 16.70 16.73 0.79
C ASN A 9 17.98 16.91 -0.05
N SER A 10 18.69 15.82 -0.38
CA SER A 10 19.90 15.84 -1.18
C SER A 10 19.66 15.16 -2.52
N ARG A 11 20.33 15.66 -3.56
CA ARG A 11 20.32 15.06 -4.91
C ARG A 11 21.66 14.38 -5.15
N PHE A 12 21.61 13.19 -5.70
CA PHE A 12 22.80 12.41 -6.06
C PHE A 12 22.71 12.00 -7.53
N GLU A 13 23.87 12.00 -8.19
CA GLU A 13 24.02 11.68 -9.59
C GLU A 13 25.05 10.56 -9.76
N PHE A 14 24.69 9.56 -10.57
CA PHE A 14 25.53 8.39 -10.80
C PHE A 14 25.63 8.10 -12.30
N ILE A 15 26.86 7.98 -12.80
CA ILE A 15 27.15 7.65 -14.20
C ILE A 15 27.84 6.30 -14.25
N PHE A 16 27.17 5.33 -14.86
CA PHE A 16 27.70 3.99 -15.09
C PHE A 16 28.10 3.82 -16.55
N THR A 17 29.39 3.59 -16.78
CA THR A 17 29.96 3.35 -18.11
C THR A 17 30.24 1.86 -18.28
N ASN A 18 29.70 1.26 -19.34
CA ASN A 18 30.05 -0.11 -19.68
C ASN A 18 31.35 -0.10 -20.50
N LEU A 19 32.44 -0.56 -19.89
CA LEU A 19 33.77 -0.58 -20.53
C LEU A 19 33.93 -1.76 -21.52
N THR A 20 33.03 -2.75 -21.47
CA THR A 20 33.05 -3.91 -22.35
C THR A 20 31.84 -3.89 -23.29
N ALA A 21 32.06 -3.60 -24.57
CA ALA A 21 30.99 -3.42 -25.57
C ALA A 21 30.09 -4.66 -25.81
N ASN A 22 30.44 -5.83 -25.24
CA ASN A 22 29.79 -7.10 -25.53
C ASN A 22 28.46 -7.33 -24.77
N ASN A 23 28.13 -6.57 -23.72
CA ASN A 23 26.93 -6.85 -22.92
C ASN A 23 26.16 -5.60 -22.44
N THR A 24 25.43 -4.96 -23.36
CA THR A 24 24.58 -3.79 -23.09
C THR A 24 23.19 -4.14 -22.54
N LYS A 25 22.81 -5.42 -22.53
CA LYS A 25 21.46 -5.87 -22.08
C LYS A 25 21.19 -5.54 -20.61
N HIS A 26 22.22 -5.50 -19.76
CA HIS A 26 22.09 -5.23 -18.32
C HIS A 26 21.37 -3.92 -18.00
N PHE A 27 21.59 -2.86 -18.79
CA PHE A 27 20.94 -1.58 -18.52
C PHE A 27 19.45 -1.58 -18.86
N SER A 28 19.01 -2.34 -19.88
CA SER A 28 17.59 -2.43 -20.24
C SER A 28 16.75 -3.09 -19.13
N THR A 29 17.26 -4.16 -18.52
CA THR A 29 16.58 -4.89 -17.44
C THR A 29 16.32 -4.03 -16.21
N ILE A 30 17.19 -3.05 -15.92
CA ILE A 30 16.98 -2.12 -14.79
C ILE A 30 15.69 -1.31 -14.98
N PHE A 31 15.41 -0.84 -16.19
CA PHE A 31 14.18 -0.09 -16.47
C PHE A 31 12.93 -0.97 -16.36
N ASP A 32 13.01 -2.22 -16.81
CA ASP A 32 11.90 -3.17 -16.69
C ASP A 32 11.60 -3.49 -15.22
N ILE A 33 12.62 -3.78 -14.42
CA ILE A 33 12.48 -4.03 -12.98
C ILE A 33 11.92 -2.79 -12.28
N TYR A 34 12.43 -1.59 -12.61
CA TYR A 34 11.91 -0.36 -12.02
C TYR A 34 10.44 -0.12 -12.36
N ARG A 35 10.01 -0.38 -13.60
CA ARG A 35 8.60 -0.31 -14.00
C ARG A 35 7.73 -1.28 -13.20
N LEU A 36 8.19 -2.53 -13.03
CA LEU A 36 7.49 -3.53 -12.22
C LEU A 36 7.45 -3.14 -10.73
N TYR A 37 8.53 -2.56 -10.21
CA TYR A 37 8.57 -2.01 -8.87
C TYR A 37 7.50 -0.91 -8.73
N GLN A 38 7.47 0.09 -9.61
CA GLN A 38 6.46 1.15 -9.58
C GLN A 38 5.03 0.62 -9.69
N ALA A 39 4.77 -0.36 -10.56
CA ALA A 39 3.44 -0.95 -10.71
C ALA A 39 2.96 -1.76 -9.48
N SER A 40 3.88 -2.22 -8.63
CA SER A 40 3.61 -3.04 -7.43
C SER A 40 3.65 -2.23 -6.12
N PHE A 41 3.49 -0.91 -6.18
CA PHE A 41 3.59 -0.06 -4.99
C PHE A 41 2.57 -0.39 -3.89
N LEU A 42 1.37 -0.86 -4.25
CA LEU A 42 0.31 -1.22 -3.30
C LEU A 42 0.64 -2.39 -2.36
N TYR A 43 1.71 -3.15 -2.62
CA TYR A 43 2.19 -4.20 -1.72
C TYR A 43 3.06 -3.66 -0.57
N ARG A 44 3.48 -2.39 -0.63
CA ARG A 44 4.49 -1.85 0.29
C ARG A 44 4.25 -0.42 0.75
N GLU A 45 3.39 0.33 0.07
CA GLU A 45 3.03 1.69 0.45
C GLU A 45 1.61 1.75 1.01
N LEU A 46 1.46 2.43 2.15
CA LEU A 46 0.15 2.85 2.66
C LEU A 46 -0.51 3.80 1.65
N LYS A 47 -1.78 3.55 1.32
CA LYS A 47 -2.57 4.46 0.47
C LYS A 47 -3.90 4.78 1.10
N LEU A 48 -4.27 6.05 0.97
CA LEU A 48 -5.56 6.59 1.34
C LEU A 48 -6.30 7.02 0.07
N ARG A 49 -7.62 6.80 0.04
CA ARG A 49 -8.50 7.25 -1.05
C ARG A 49 -8.04 6.81 -2.44
N SER A 50 -7.52 5.60 -2.53
CA SER A 50 -7.04 5.02 -3.80
C SER A 50 -8.16 4.35 -4.58
N ALA A 51 -8.02 4.27 -5.90
CA ALA A 51 -8.91 3.49 -6.75
C ALA A 51 -8.62 1.99 -6.60
N ILE A 52 -9.07 1.40 -5.49
CA ILE A 52 -8.88 -0.03 -5.15
C ILE A 52 -10.20 -0.81 -5.07
N VAL A 53 -11.34 -0.13 -5.18
CA VAL A 53 -12.67 -0.75 -5.15
C VAL A 53 -13.36 -0.51 -6.49
N SER A 54 -13.97 -1.54 -7.05
CA SER A 54 -14.79 -1.47 -8.27
C SER A 54 -16.05 -2.30 -8.07
N GLY A 55 -17.22 -1.74 -8.36
CA GLY A 55 -18.50 -2.43 -8.17
C GLY A 55 -18.75 -2.89 -6.73
N GLY A 56 -18.26 -2.15 -5.73
CA GLY A 56 -18.36 -2.52 -4.31
C GLY A 56 -17.45 -3.67 -3.86
N GLN A 57 -16.53 -4.12 -4.72
CA GLN A 57 -15.59 -5.20 -4.42
C GLN A 57 -14.13 -4.72 -4.50
N LEU A 58 -13.26 -5.32 -3.68
CA LEU A 58 -11.83 -5.06 -3.74
C LEU A 58 -11.23 -5.56 -5.06
N MET A 59 -10.49 -4.70 -5.74
CA MET A 59 -9.63 -5.09 -6.84
C MET A 59 -8.38 -5.76 -6.27
N VAL A 60 -8.38 -7.10 -6.32
CA VAL A 60 -7.33 -7.96 -5.80
C VAL A 60 -6.07 -7.85 -6.68
N LEU A 61 -4.90 -7.66 -6.05
CA LEU A 61 -3.63 -7.60 -6.76
C LEU A 61 -3.19 -8.99 -7.24
N ALA A 62 -2.20 -9.05 -8.13
CA ALA A 62 -1.62 -10.33 -8.55
C ALA A 62 -1.09 -11.12 -7.33
N GLN A 63 -1.43 -12.40 -7.20
CA GLN A 63 -1.01 -13.23 -6.05
C GLN A 63 -1.55 -12.77 -4.67
N GLU A 64 -2.42 -11.76 -4.62
CA GLU A 64 -3.16 -11.43 -3.41
C GLU A 64 -4.29 -12.45 -3.23
N GLN A 65 -4.40 -13.00 -2.02
CA GLN A 65 -5.44 -13.93 -1.62
C GLN A 65 -6.19 -13.32 -0.43
N VAL A 66 -7.50 -13.13 -0.59
CA VAL A 66 -8.37 -12.64 0.47
C VAL A 66 -8.72 -13.79 1.42
N PHE A 67 -8.47 -13.60 2.71
CA PHE A 67 -8.80 -14.55 3.76
C PHE A 67 -10.17 -14.27 4.39
N ASN A 68 -10.44 -12.98 4.66
CA ASN A 68 -11.69 -12.58 5.32
C ASN A 68 -12.21 -11.27 4.74
N THR A 69 -13.52 -11.19 4.66
CA THR A 69 -14.27 -9.97 4.36
C THR A 69 -15.29 -9.78 5.48
N ILE A 70 -15.17 -8.67 6.20
CA ILE A 70 -15.94 -8.39 7.41
C ILE A 70 -16.71 -7.09 7.16
N SER A 71 -18.02 -7.19 6.96
CA SER A 71 -18.90 -6.03 6.84
C SER A 71 -19.21 -5.41 8.20
N GLY A 72 -19.70 -4.17 8.19
CA GLY A 72 -20.15 -3.50 9.41
C GLY A 72 -19.03 -2.96 10.30
N VAL A 73 -17.82 -2.79 9.75
CA VAL A 73 -16.66 -2.31 10.50
C VAL A 73 -16.62 -0.78 10.45
N TRP A 74 -16.76 -0.17 11.63
CA TRP A 74 -16.70 1.27 11.81
C TRP A 74 -15.27 1.79 11.81
N ASN A 75 -15.02 2.82 11.00
CA ASN A 75 -13.82 3.64 11.10
C ASN A 75 -14.07 4.79 12.10
N LEU A 76 -13.20 4.88 13.12
CA LEU A 76 -13.28 5.84 14.23
C LEU A 76 -12.36 7.07 14.06
N SER A 77 -11.82 7.33 12.86
CA SER A 77 -10.90 8.44 12.61
C SER A 77 -11.58 9.80 12.39
N SER A 78 -12.92 9.86 12.43
CA SER A 78 -13.72 11.07 12.26
C SER A 78 -14.81 11.17 13.33
N ASP A 79 -15.26 12.39 13.62
CA ASP A 79 -16.27 12.68 14.66
C ASP A 79 -17.61 11.97 14.38
N GLN A 80 -17.94 11.83 13.10
CA GLN A 80 -18.96 10.93 12.60
C GLN A 80 -18.25 9.69 12.07
N GLY A 81 -18.39 8.54 12.73
CA GLY A 81 -17.81 7.29 12.25
C GLY A 81 -18.33 6.93 10.86
N ASN A 82 -17.55 6.17 10.10
CA ASN A 82 -17.99 5.66 8.79
C ASN A 82 -18.14 4.14 8.85
N LEU A 83 -19.29 3.63 8.44
CA LEU A 83 -19.53 2.19 8.30
C LEU A 83 -18.90 1.68 7.01
N GLY A 84 -18.17 0.57 7.10
CA GLY A 84 -17.45 0.02 5.96
C GLY A 84 -17.23 -1.47 6.03
N ILE A 85 -16.48 -1.95 5.04
CA ILE A 85 -16.05 -3.33 4.90
C ILE A 85 -14.55 -3.39 5.19
N PHE A 86 -14.15 -4.32 6.04
CA PHE A 86 -12.76 -4.62 6.38
C PHE A 86 -12.34 -5.93 5.72
N ILE A 87 -11.22 -5.92 5.01
CA ILE A 87 -10.71 -7.07 4.25
C ILE A 87 -9.30 -7.38 4.72
N LEU A 88 -9.08 -8.67 5.00
CA LEU A 88 -7.78 -9.23 5.33
C LEU A 88 -7.32 -10.09 4.16
N SER A 89 -6.14 -9.80 3.62
CA SER A 89 -5.47 -10.62 2.61
C SER A 89 -4.12 -11.14 3.10
N ASN A 90 -3.40 -11.89 2.27
CA ASN A 90 -2.04 -12.32 2.56
C ASN A 90 -0.98 -11.20 2.48
N VAL A 91 -1.30 -10.02 1.92
CA VAL A 91 -0.31 -8.94 1.71
C VAL A 91 -0.69 -7.61 2.38
N ARG A 92 -1.97 -7.37 2.64
CA ARG A 92 -2.44 -6.09 3.19
C ARG A 92 -3.79 -6.20 3.90
N LEU A 93 -4.08 -5.19 4.71
CA LEU A 93 -5.40 -4.89 5.24
C LEU A 93 -6.03 -3.80 4.38
N VAL A 94 -7.30 -3.95 4.04
CA VAL A 94 -8.06 -2.93 3.32
C VAL A 94 -9.33 -2.60 4.10
N TRP A 95 -9.66 -1.32 4.17
CA TRP A 95 -10.98 -0.88 4.60
C TRP A 95 -11.53 0.14 3.62
N PHE A 96 -12.83 0.06 3.33
CA PHE A 96 -13.53 1.08 2.56
C PHE A 96 -14.94 1.30 3.08
N ALA A 97 -15.40 2.54 3.03
CA ALA A 97 -16.78 2.87 3.40
C ALA A 97 -17.78 2.32 2.37
N GLU A 98 -18.88 1.74 2.84
CA GLU A 98 -19.90 1.14 1.96
C GLU A 98 -20.63 2.20 1.13
N MET A 99 -21.00 3.32 1.77
CA MET A 99 -21.72 4.43 1.13
C MET A 99 -20.82 5.31 0.25
N ASN A 100 -19.50 5.22 0.42
CA ASN A 100 -18.54 6.01 -0.36
C ASN A 100 -17.22 5.23 -0.49
N ASN A 101 -17.12 4.38 -1.51
CA ASN A 101 -15.95 3.51 -1.67
C ASN A 101 -14.65 4.28 -1.94
N SER A 102 -14.70 5.55 -2.34
CA SER A 102 -13.52 6.42 -2.47
C SER A 102 -12.94 6.82 -1.11
N PHE A 103 -13.69 6.65 -0.02
CA PHE A 103 -13.15 6.75 1.33
C PHE A 103 -12.65 5.38 1.78
N ASN A 104 -11.35 5.14 1.54
CA ASN A 104 -10.71 3.86 1.79
C ASN A 104 -9.26 4.02 2.26
N ILE A 105 -8.74 2.93 2.83
CA ILE A 105 -7.35 2.73 3.22
C ILE A 105 -6.89 1.35 2.76
N SER A 106 -5.70 1.30 2.15
CA SER A 106 -4.97 0.07 1.85
C SER A 106 -3.67 0.11 2.64
N LEU A 107 -3.53 -0.75 3.65
CA LEU A 107 -2.43 -0.81 4.58
C LEU A 107 -1.67 -2.14 4.45
N PRO A 108 -0.52 -2.15 3.74
CA PRO A 108 0.32 -3.34 3.64
C PRO A 108 0.90 -3.75 4.99
N TYR A 109 1.10 -5.06 5.22
CA TYR A 109 1.64 -5.54 6.49
C TYR A 109 3.03 -4.98 6.80
N MET A 110 3.86 -4.74 5.79
CA MET A 110 5.19 -4.14 5.96
C MET A 110 5.16 -2.72 6.52
N GLN A 111 4.03 -2.03 6.46
CA GLN A 111 3.84 -0.69 7.01
C GLN A 111 3.29 -0.72 8.44
N ILE A 112 3.02 -1.90 9.02
CA ILE A 112 2.43 -2.03 10.36
C ILE A 112 3.55 -2.16 11.39
N ALA A 113 3.58 -1.23 12.34
CA ALA A 113 4.47 -1.27 13.49
C ALA A 113 3.89 -2.11 14.64
N ASN A 114 2.58 -1.97 14.91
CA ASN A 114 1.93 -2.62 16.03
C ASN A 114 0.41 -2.77 15.80
N VAL A 115 -0.17 -3.87 16.29
CA VAL A 115 -1.61 -4.13 16.31
C VAL A 115 -2.03 -4.44 17.74
N ARG A 116 -3.01 -3.71 18.27
CA ARG A 116 -3.48 -3.87 19.66
C ARG A 116 -4.95 -3.53 19.79
N ILE A 117 -5.60 -4.09 20.79
CA ILE A 117 -6.95 -3.69 21.20
C ILE A 117 -6.82 -2.61 22.28
N ARG A 118 -7.63 -1.56 22.20
CA ARG A 118 -7.74 -0.51 23.22
C ARG A 118 -9.20 -0.17 23.49
N GLU A 119 -9.49 0.25 24.72
CA GLU A 119 -10.81 0.81 25.05
C GLU A 119 -11.02 2.16 24.37
N SER A 120 -12.23 2.35 23.81
CA SER A 120 -12.69 3.60 23.21
C SER A 120 -14.04 4.00 23.80
N LYS A 121 -14.52 5.21 23.49
CA LYS A 121 -15.88 5.64 23.90
C LYS A 121 -17.01 4.74 23.36
N TYR A 122 -16.73 3.88 22.38
CA TYR A 122 -17.67 2.95 21.77
C TYR A 122 -17.39 1.47 22.11
N GLY A 123 -16.53 1.22 23.10
CA GLY A 123 -16.06 -0.12 23.47
C GLY A 123 -14.69 -0.47 22.87
N PRO A 124 -14.33 -1.77 22.85
CA PRO A 124 -13.04 -2.23 22.36
C PRO A 124 -12.81 -1.86 20.89
N ALA A 125 -11.68 -1.25 20.59
CA ALA A 125 -11.28 -0.82 19.27
C ALA A 125 -9.96 -1.48 18.85
N LEU A 126 -9.90 -1.96 17.60
CA LEU A 126 -8.66 -2.39 16.98
C LEU A 126 -7.85 -1.16 16.58
N VAL A 127 -6.64 -1.04 17.13
CA VAL A 127 -5.70 0.05 16.83
C VAL A 127 -4.51 -0.52 16.08
N ILE A 128 -4.31 -0.02 14.86
CA ILE A 128 -3.17 -0.37 14.03
C ILE A 128 -2.27 0.86 13.93
N GLN A 129 -1.03 0.73 14.39
CA GLN A 129 0.00 1.76 14.31
C GLN A 129 0.90 1.46 13.12
N THR A 130 1.16 2.46 12.28
CA THR A 130 2.06 2.34 11.14
C THR A 130 3.51 2.65 11.53
N LEU A 131 4.47 2.22 10.70
CA LEU A 131 5.85 2.69 10.77
C LEU A 131 5.89 4.22 10.49
N GLU A 132 6.85 4.91 11.12
CA GLU A 132 7.14 6.33 10.89
C GLU A 132 7.73 6.59 9.50
#